data_AF-A0A931MB18-F1
#
_entry.id   AF-A0A931MB18-F1
#
_cell.length_a   1.000
_cell.length_b   1.000
_cell.length_c   1.000
_cell.angle_alpha   90.00
_cell.angle_beta   90.00
_cell.angle_gamma   90.00
#
_symmetry.space_group_name_H-M   'P 1'
#
loop_
_entity.id
_entity.type
_entity.pdbx_description
1 polymer ?
#
loop_
_entity_poly.entity_id
_entity_poly.type
_entity_poly.pdbx_seq_one_letter_code
_entity_poly.pdbx_strand_id
1 'polypeptide(L)'
;MKKYLIILFTVLAGIIATAQPTTQQRIEDSVIGWKTVYNFKGKTYKPLAIDGQNFSPYQQSIRDSFIAWMQRSYIPIGGFGDIYQRDFTSRQNKFPMPQCIGMTALIYGMQKNSRTGKYEAIANEDHNDIFIYTNTLAGINNAALLSSTNGYYFTMLQDNYESTFTKQSIIDATKEFGLHDGNRFSKHMVYFLSQSWATVVLIPGNKLPIEQLTKGEVLALCEKGLQRELEEKKNEARHMSSNDPSYYAGVIKDLEEKQYPQCIKNLNTLKEKYKDNLNEPAVLYAWAGPSFADFVNSNTTLFTEDWYQNTAGYPVYRYTKEAIESSKKDKPLWIEITWPLQKKGSRVKSYEVHKAMLRYFNYDYVYDYFFNPEKVKGVVYTPSNADEQKAQIQNLKKHYAVAENKVMPQGVFFMDDFSANTNGDRPAGWSDSKTNPATIVDLKNKTGKWVQLGHYNNLSPSLKKPLPENFTMEFDVATDEFEVRTGGGVKISLDAYPTNAGSNSKGTVLEWQLTSGNEADYNNNNYSGEAETIINSTIAGYEGKYYAVYAPKEFTNKKTNIHAAVKVKDGRASFFINGKEIAASNNFKKDYCNDCICKGIPPNTVFRKISFLNNTQHRSVDGKDPNVYISNL
;
A
#
# COMPACT_ATOMS: atom_id res chain seq x y z
N MET A 1 -17.85 -1.42 -54.65
CA MET A 1 -17.23 -0.20 -54.06
C MET A 1 -17.88 0.05 -52.71
N LYS A 2 -17.04 0.26 -51.66
CA LYS A 2 -17.33 0.74 -50.27
C LYS A 2 -18.29 -0.14 -49.43
N LYS A 3 -17.81 -1.09 -48.62
CA LYS A 3 -17.20 -0.94 -47.26
C LYS A 3 -17.92 0.07 -46.36
N TYR A 4 -18.76 -0.41 -45.45
CA TYR A 4 -18.85 0.12 -44.08
C TYR A 4 -19.04 -1.04 -43.09
N LEU A 5 -18.02 -1.20 -42.25
CA LEU A 5 -17.91 -2.12 -41.13
C LEU A 5 -18.65 -1.46 -39.95
N ILE A 6 -19.74 -2.06 -39.48
CA ILE A 6 -20.43 -1.63 -38.27
C ILE A 6 -19.65 -2.22 -37.09
N ILE A 7 -18.87 -1.38 -36.41
CA ILE A 7 -18.25 -1.73 -35.13
C ILE A 7 -19.29 -1.45 -34.03
N LEU A 8 -19.82 -2.53 -33.46
CA LEU A 8 -20.69 -2.53 -32.28
C LEU A 8 -19.81 -2.33 -31.03
N PHE A 9 -19.63 -1.09 -30.58
CA PHE A 9 -19.01 -0.80 -29.28
C PHE A 9 -20.08 -0.80 -28.19
N THR A 10 -20.35 -1.98 -27.63
CA THR A 10 -21.17 -2.12 -26.42
C THR A 10 -20.30 -1.79 -25.21
N VAL A 11 -20.23 -0.51 -24.82
CA VAL A 11 -19.64 -0.12 -23.54
C VAL A 11 -20.64 -0.48 -22.44
N LEU A 12 -20.49 -1.67 -21.87
CA LEU A 12 -21.06 -2.05 -20.58
C LEU A 12 -20.35 -1.22 -19.49
N ALA A 13 -20.81 0.01 -19.28
CA ALA A 13 -20.52 0.75 -18.07
C ALA A 13 -21.27 0.05 -16.92
N GLY A 14 -20.58 -0.87 -16.24
CA GLY A 14 -21.05 -1.42 -14.98
C GLY A 14 -21.20 -0.28 -13.97
N ILE A 15 -22.45 0.12 -13.71
CA ILE A 15 -22.77 1.05 -12.64
C ILE A 15 -22.49 0.30 -11.34
N ILE A 16 -21.35 0.59 -10.72
CA ILE A 16 -21.07 0.16 -9.34
C ILE A 16 -21.95 1.03 -8.45
N ALA A 17 -23.16 0.55 -8.18
CA ALA A 17 -23.98 1.04 -7.08
C ALA A 17 -23.20 0.80 -5.78
N THR A 18 -22.53 1.82 -5.26
CA THR A 18 -21.90 1.72 -3.94
C THR A 18 -22.88 2.20 -2.88
N ALA A 19 -22.96 1.46 -1.79
CA ALA A 19 -23.81 1.73 -0.63
C ALA A 19 -23.26 2.90 0.22
N GLN A 20 -23.87 3.13 1.38
CA GLN A 20 -23.21 3.76 2.55
C GLN A 20 -21.78 3.19 2.71
N PRO A 21 -20.82 3.91 3.35
CA PRO A 21 -19.49 3.38 3.53
C PRO A 21 -19.58 1.98 4.09
N THR A 22 -19.05 1.02 3.34
CA THR A 22 -19.15 -0.38 3.71
C THR A 22 -18.51 -0.53 5.08
N THR A 23 -18.96 -1.51 5.85
CA THR A 23 -18.30 -1.83 7.12
C THR A 23 -16.78 -1.96 6.94
N GLN A 24 -16.35 -2.46 5.79
CA GLN A 24 -14.94 -2.56 5.43
C GLN A 24 -14.25 -1.19 5.34
N GLN A 25 -14.83 -0.22 4.63
CA GLN A 25 -14.25 1.12 4.51
C GLN A 25 -14.07 1.79 5.89
N ARG A 26 -15.03 1.61 6.80
CA ARG A 26 -14.95 2.13 8.18
C ARG A 26 -13.82 1.48 8.98
N ILE A 27 -13.67 0.16 8.91
CA ILE A 27 -12.56 -0.56 9.57
C ILE A 27 -11.23 0.00 9.11
N GLU A 28 -11.12 0.21 7.80
CA GLU A 28 -9.88 0.42 7.09
C GLU A 28 -9.30 1.83 7.37
N ASP A 29 -10.10 2.75 7.93
CA ASP A 29 -9.67 4.08 8.41
C ASP A 29 -9.76 4.22 9.95
N SER A 30 -10.06 3.12 10.66
CA SER A 30 -10.16 3.12 12.12
C SER A 30 -8.80 2.91 12.79
N VAL A 31 -8.59 3.59 13.92
CA VAL A 31 -7.49 3.29 14.84
C VAL A 31 -7.89 2.05 15.67
N ILE A 32 -7.30 0.90 15.37
CA ILE A 32 -7.64 -0.38 15.99
C ILE A 32 -6.72 -0.66 17.19
N GLY A 33 -5.41 -0.57 16.98
CA GLY A 33 -4.41 -0.90 18.00
C GLY A 33 -3.84 -2.32 17.92
N TRP A 34 -3.01 -2.64 18.92
CA TRP A 34 -2.32 -3.92 19.05
C TRP A 34 -3.17 -4.95 19.82
N LYS A 35 -3.06 -6.23 19.45
CA LYS A 35 -3.63 -7.37 20.19
C LYS A 35 -3.22 -7.39 21.64
N THR A 36 -1.92 -7.19 21.84
CA THR A 36 -1.28 -7.23 23.14
C THR A 36 -0.39 -6.01 23.22
N VAL A 37 -0.67 -5.11 24.16
CA VAL A 37 0.26 -4.04 24.52
C VAL A 37 1.17 -4.60 25.61
N TYR A 38 2.45 -4.77 25.30
CA TYR A 38 3.36 -5.46 26.20
C TYR A 38 3.92 -4.50 27.25
N ASN A 39 4.01 -4.98 28.50
CA ASN A 39 4.74 -4.32 29.57
C ASN A 39 5.74 -5.31 30.16
N PHE A 40 7.03 -5.03 29.94
CA PHE A 40 8.12 -5.90 30.35
C PHE A 40 8.76 -5.50 31.69
N LYS A 41 8.17 -4.53 32.42
CA LYS A 41 8.71 -4.07 33.71
C LYS A 41 8.81 -5.24 34.70
N GLY A 42 10.02 -5.46 35.23
CA GLY A 42 10.29 -6.52 36.20
C GLY A 42 10.41 -7.93 35.60
N LYS A 43 10.37 -8.07 34.27
CA LYS A 43 10.57 -9.36 33.61
C LYS A 43 12.03 -9.79 33.75
N THR A 44 12.24 -11.02 34.21
CA THR A 44 13.56 -11.64 34.34
C THR A 44 13.71 -12.80 33.38
N TYR A 45 14.88 -12.93 32.77
CA TYR A 45 15.18 -14.00 31.83
C TYR A 45 16.19 -14.98 32.40
N LYS A 46 16.01 -16.27 32.09
CA LYS A 46 17.06 -17.28 32.23
C LYS A 46 17.83 -17.36 30.90
N PRO A 47 19.13 -17.71 30.91
CA PRO A 47 19.86 -18.00 29.68
C PRO A 47 19.08 -19.01 28.82
N LEU A 48 19.06 -18.80 27.51
CA LEU A 48 18.33 -19.61 26.55
C LEU A 48 19.33 -20.30 25.61
N ALA A 49 19.33 -21.63 25.58
CA ALA A 49 20.11 -22.42 24.64
C ALA A 49 19.19 -23.07 23.61
N ILE A 50 19.35 -22.78 22.33
CA ILE A 50 18.52 -23.32 21.25
C ILE A 50 19.34 -23.52 19.97
N ASP A 51 19.27 -24.73 19.41
CA ASP A 51 19.97 -25.16 18.18
C ASP A 51 21.45 -24.72 18.09
N GLY A 52 22.20 -24.94 19.18
CA GLY A 52 23.64 -24.63 19.26
C GLY A 52 23.97 -23.15 19.49
N GLN A 53 22.98 -22.28 19.63
CA GLN A 53 23.14 -20.88 20.03
C GLN A 53 22.75 -20.69 21.50
N ASN A 54 23.42 -19.74 22.15
CA ASN A 54 23.20 -19.40 23.57
C ASN A 54 22.93 -17.90 23.68
N PHE A 55 21.74 -17.55 24.16
CA PHE A 55 21.31 -16.18 24.36
C PHE A 55 21.30 -15.83 25.84
N SER A 56 22.02 -14.77 26.20
CA SER A 56 22.01 -14.23 27.56
C SER A 56 20.65 -13.63 27.92
N PRO A 57 20.38 -13.42 29.22
CA PRO A 57 19.23 -12.63 29.66
C PRO A 57 19.17 -11.23 29.04
N TYR A 58 20.32 -10.60 28.80
CA TYR A 58 20.39 -9.27 28.19
C TYR A 58 19.98 -9.31 26.72
N GLN A 59 20.53 -10.24 25.91
CA GLN A 59 20.14 -10.40 24.51
C GLN A 59 18.62 -10.62 24.37
N GLN A 60 18.04 -11.42 25.26
CA GLN A 60 16.60 -11.65 25.28
C GLN A 60 15.77 -10.38 25.58
N SER A 61 16.28 -9.48 26.42
CA SER A 61 15.66 -8.19 26.74
C SER A 61 15.74 -7.16 25.61
N ILE A 62 16.61 -7.37 24.61
CA ILE A 62 16.66 -6.52 23.41
C ILE A 62 15.35 -6.61 22.64
N ARG A 63 14.74 -7.80 22.55
CA ARG A 63 13.41 -7.98 21.90
C ARG A 63 12.36 -7.10 22.55
N ASP A 64 12.34 -7.08 23.88
CA ASP A 64 11.37 -6.28 24.65
C ASP A 64 11.51 -4.80 24.33
N SER A 65 12.74 -4.33 24.15
CA SER A 65 13.03 -2.95 23.74
C SER A 65 12.49 -2.67 22.33
N PHE A 66 12.76 -3.54 21.35
CA PHE A 66 12.21 -3.40 19.99
C PHE A 66 10.68 -3.37 19.97
N ILE A 67 10.04 -4.26 20.73
CA ILE A 67 8.57 -4.31 20.85
C ILE A 67 8.05 -3.00 21.44
N ALA A 68 8.64 -2.54 22.56
CA ALA A 68 8.21 -1.30 23.20
C ALA A 68 8.39 -0.07 22.28
N TRP A 69 9.49 0.01 21.53
CA TRP A 69 9.74 1.09 20.59
C TRP A 69 8.77 1.06 19.40
N MET A 70 8.47 -0.12 18.88
CA MET A 70 7.49 -0.28 17.80
C MET A 70 6.08 0.11 18.26
N GLN A 71 5.65 -0.33 19.44
CA GLN A 71 4.32 -0.01 19.98
C GLN A 71 4.15 1.48 20.32
N ARG A 72 5.25 2.19 20.57
CA ARG A 72 5.26 3.66 20.71
C ARG A 72 5.27 4.38 19.36
N SER A 73 5.94 3.81 18.36
CA SER A 73 6.08 4.41 17.03
C SER A 73 4.88 4.21 16.12
N TYR A 74 4.05 3.21 16.41
CA TYR A 74 2.90 2.88 15.59
C TYR A 74 1.74 2.37 16.44
N ILE A 75 0.55 2.90 16.16
CA ILE A 75 -0.72 2.34 16.61
C ILE A 75 -1.42 1.81 15.35
N PRO A 76 -1.73 0.51 15.24
CA PRO A 76 -2.35 -0.07 14.07
C PRO A 76 -3.61 0.68 13.60
N ILE A 77 -3.59 1.12 12.34
CA ILE A 77 -4.68 1.80 11.65
C ILE A 77 -5.13 0.94 10.47
N GLY A 78 -6.44 0.81 10.28
CA GLY A 78 -7.03 0.04 9.18
C GLY A 78 -6.86 -1.48 9.27
N GLY A 79 -6.31 -1.96 10.38
CA GLY A 79 -6.00 -3.35 10.62
C GLY A 79 -5.53 -3.56 12.06
N PHE A 80 -5.40 -4.82 12.44
CA PHE A 80 -5.02 -5.24 13.78
C PHE A 80 -3.56 -5.67 13.83
N GLY A 81 -2.81 -5.19 14.82
CA GLY A 81 -1.41 -5.56 14.98
C GLY A 81 -1.20 -6.72 15.96
N ASP A 82 -0.38 -7.70 15.57
CA ASP A 82 0.17 -8.72 16.48
C ASP A 82 1.71 -8.66 16.45
N ILE A 83 2.36 -9.13 17.50
CA ILE A 83 3.83 -9.09 17.60
C ILE A 83 4.35 -10.45 18.07
N TYR A 84 5.34 -10.96 17.35
CA TYR A 84 6.02 -12.21 17.61
C TYR A 84 7.46 -11.95 18.00
N GLN A 85 7.91 -12.55 19.11
CA GLN A 85 9.32 -12.66 19.43
C GLN A 85 9.97 -13.69 18.50
N ARG A 86 11.16 -13.40 17.97
CA ARG A 86 11.90 -14.27 17.07
C ARG A 86 13.30 -14.54 17.59
N ASP A 87 13.64 -15.82 17.58
CA ASP A 87 14.97 -16.36 17.79
C ASP A 87 15.37 -17.05 16.49
N PHE A 88 16.38 -16.50 15.80
CA PHE A 88 16.83 -17.11 14.56
C PHE A 88 17.80 -18.24 14.90
N THR A 89 17.28 -19.46 14.81
CA THR A 89 18.04 -20.66 15.15
C THR A 89 18.65 -21.30 13.91
N SER A 90 19.68 -22.12 14.09
CA SER A 90 20.35 -22.83 13.00
C SER A 90 19.46 -23.87 12.29
N ARG A 91 18.28 -24.22 12.83
CA ARG A 91 17.30 -25.03 12.08
C ARG A 91 16.71 -24.30 10.88
N GLN A 92 16.61 -22.97 10.95
CA GLN A 92 16.20 -22.16 9.80
C GLN A 92 17.37 -21.96 8.81
N ASN A 93 18.62 -22.11 9.27
CA ASN A 93 19.83 -21.91 8.48
C ASN A 93 20.92 -22.93 8.87
N LYS A 94 21.13 -23.95 8.01
CA LYS A 94 22.00 -25.13 8.25
C LYS A 94 23.49 -24.83 8.55
N PHE A 95 23.93 -23.57 8.61
CA PHE A 95 25.33 -23.17 8.58
C PHE A 95 25.66 -22.04 9.57
N PRO A 96 26.94 -21.86 9.96
CA PRO A 96 27.33 -20.86 10.96
C PRO A 96 27.02 -19.43 10.52
N MET A 97 26.22 -18.72 11.31
CA MET A 97 25.85 -17.32 11.10
C MET A 97 25.90 -16.51 12.40
N PRO A 98 25.99 -15.17 12.32
CA PRO A 98 25.88 -14.32 13.50
C PRO A 98 24.60 -14.63 14.29
N GLN A 99 24.72 -14.68 15.63
CA GLN A 99 23.56 -14.89 16.49
C GLN A 99 22.60 -13.71 16.36
N CYS A 100 21.34 -14.01 16.11
CA CYS A 100 20.30 -13.02 15.86
C CYS A 100 19.11 -13.21 16.78
N ILE A 101 18.60 -12.08 17.28
CA ILE A 101 17.38 -11.99 18.04
C ILE A 101 16.58 -10.76 17.63
N GLY A 102 15.25 -10.83 17.72
CA GLY A 102 14.43 -9.63 17.57
C GLY A 102 12.94 -9.89 17.55
N MET A 103 12.21 -9.13 16.72
CA MET A 103 10.75 -9.19 16.68
C MET A 103 10.20 -9.01 15.27
N THR A 104 9.02 -9.60 15.06
CA THR A 104 8.17 -9.38 13.89
C THR A 104 6.86 -8.76 14.35
N ALA A 105 6.48 -7.61 13.81
CA ALA A 105 5.14 -7.06 13.95
C ALA A 105 4.34 -7.35 12.67
N LEU A 106 3.16 -7.97 12.81
CA LEU A 106 2.27 -8.34 11.72
C LEU A 106 1.00 -7.49 11.78
N ILE A 107 0.67 -6.79 10.70
CA ILE A 107 -0.55 -5.99 10.61
C ILE A 107 -1.56 -6.66 9.67
N TYR A 108 -2.58 -7.27 10.26
CA TYR A 108 -3.65 -7.98 9.57
C TYR A 108 -4.76 -7.02 9.16
N GLY A 109 -5.36 -7.21 7.99
CA GLY A 109 -6.64 -6.57 7.72
C GLY A 109 -7.74 -7.25 8.52
N MET A 110 -8.84 -6.52 8.69
CA MET A 110 -9.97 -6.97 9.47
C MET A 110 -11.24 -6.91 8.65
N GLN A 111 -12.18 -7.79 8.97
CA GLN A 111 -13.54 -7.77 8.46
C GLN A 111 -14.52 -7.86 9.63
N LYS A 112 -15.76 -7.43 9.41
CA LYS A 112 -16.85 -7.71 10.35
C LYS A 112 -17.57 -8.98 9.90
N ASN A 113 -17.57 -9.99 10.75
CA ASN A 113 -18.27 -11.22 10.51
C ASN A 113 -19.78 -10.95 10.40
N SER A 114 -20.39 -11.35 9.28
CA SER A 114 -21.80 -11.10 9.00
C SER A 114 -22.76 -11.88 9.91
N ARG A 115 -22.31 -13.01 10.47
CA ARG A 115 -23.12 -13.87 11.36
C ARG A 115 -23.04 -13.43 12.81
N THR A 116 -21.84 -13.09 13.29
CA THR A 116 -21.62 -12.77 14.71
C THR A 116 -21.60 -11.26 14.99
N GLY A 117 -21.43 -10.44 13.95
CA GLY A 117 -21.24 -9.00 14.08
C GLY A 117 -19.89 -8.60 14.69
N LYS A 118 -19.01 -9.55 15.02
CA LYS A 118 -17.70 -9.30 15.61
C LYS A 118 -16.67 -8.97 14.52
N TYR A 119 -15.66 -8.18 14.88
CA TYR A 119 -14.51 -7.99 14.02
C TYR A 119 -13.53 -9.15 14.16
N GLU A 120 -13.03 -9.64 13.03
CA GLU A 120 -12.07 -10.73 12.94
C GLU A 120 -11.00 -10.40 11.89
N ALA A 121 -9.83 -11.02 12.01
CA ALA A 121 -8.80 -10.93 10.98
C ALA A 121 -9.32 -11.58 9.68
N ILE A 122 -8.97 -10.99 8.54
CA ILE A 122 -9.30 -11.59 7.24
C ILE A 122 -8.45 -12.85 7.08
N ALA A 123 -9.10 -14.00 6.92
CA ALA A 123 -8.41 -15.26 6.70
C ALA A 123 -7.65 -15.21 5.35
N ASN A 124 -6.42 -15.71 5.33
CA ASN A 124 -5.55 -15.79 4.14
C ASN A 124 -5.21 -14.43 3.49
N GLU A 125 -5.35 -13.31 4.20
CA GLU A 125 -4.82 -12.03 3.72
C GLU A 125 -3.35 -11.89 4.09
N ASP A 126 -2.55 -11.36 3.15
CA ASP A 126 -1.18 -10.95 3.41
C ASP A 126 -1.14 -9.86 4.51
N HIS A 127 -0.25 -10.10 5.47
CA HIS A 127 0.07 -9.17 6.54
C HIS A 127 1.13 -8.15 6.07
N ASN A 128 1.05 -6.92 6.60
CA ASN A 128 2.13 -5.95 6.41
C ASN A 128 3.11 -6.08 7.56
N ASP A 129 4.35 -6.44 7.27
CA ASP A 129 5.27 -6.85 8.32
C ASP A 129 6.31 -5.79 8.59
N ILE A 130 6.66 -5.67 9.85
CA ILE A 130 7.83 -4.93 10.28
C ILE A 130 8.75 -5.90 11.00
N PHE A 131 9.98 -5.95 10.55
CA PHE A 131 11.04 -6.78 11.09
C PHE A 131 12.06 -5.89 11.79
N ILE A 132 12.42 -6.20 13.03
CA ILE A 132 13.56 -5.56 13.71
C ILE A 132 14.41 -6.64 14.37
N TYR A 133 15.63 -6.80 13.87
CA TYR A 133 16.52 -7.90 14.24
C TYR A 133 17.94 -7.41 14.48
N THR A 134 18.66 -8.06 15.39
CA THR A 134 20.09 -7.87 15.57
C THR A 134 20.86 -8.77 14.60
N ASN A 135 21.97 -8.30 14.06
CA ASN A 135 22.96 -9.12 13.37
C ASN A 135 22.43 -9.89 12.13
N THR A 136 21.38 -9.41 11.46
CA THR A 136 20.86 -9.96 10.20
C THR A 136 21.06 -9.00 9.04
N LEU A 137 21.11 -9.54 7.83
CA LEU A 137 21.17 -8.73 6.61
C LEU A 137 20.04 -9.13 5.67
N ALA A 138 19.28 -8.13 5.23
CA ALA A 138 18.38 -8.24 4.12
C ALA A 138 19.13 -8.30 2.79
N GLY A 139 18.51 -8.89 1.78
CA GLY A 139 19.03 -8.93 0.41
C GLY A 139 20.12 -9.97 0.18
N ILE A 140 20.34 -10.86 1.14
CA ILE A 140 21.29 -11.96 1.02
C ILE A 140 20.57 -13.21 0.52
N ASN A 141 21.21 -13.97 -0.37
CA ASN A 141 20.71 -15.26 -0.83
C ASN A 141 21.73 -16.35 -0.45
N ASN A 142 21.27 -17.40 0.21
CA ASN A 142 22.14 -18.50 0.60
C ASN A 142 22.73 -19.20 -0.63
N ALA A 143 24.06 -19.18 -0.76
CA ALA A 143 24.77 -19.96 -1.76
C ALA A 143 24.98 -21.39 -1.22
N ALA A 144 23.92 -22.20 -1.28
CA ALA A 144 23.83 -23.47 -0.56
C ALA A 144 24.95 -24.48 -0.90
N LEU A 145 25.42 -24.51 -2.16
CA LEU A 145 26.54 -25.35 -2.57
C LEU A 145 27.86 -24.93 -1.88
N LEU A 146 28.03 -23.63 -1.61
CA LEU A 146 29.25 -23.09 -1.00
C LEU A 146 29.24 -23.24 0.54
N SER A 147 28.06 -23.11 1.15
CA SER A 147 27.88 -23.15 2.60
C SER A 147 28.13 -24.53 3.22
N SER A 148 28.75 -24.54 4.41
CA SER A 148 29.11 -25.75 5.15
C SER A 148 29.23 -25.47 6.65
N THR A 149 29.57 -26.48 7.45
CA THR A 149 29.90 -26.30 8.88
C THR A 149 31.08 -25.36 9.11
N ASN A 150 31.89 -25.09 8.08
CA ASN A 150 33.02 -24.17 8.15
C ASN A 150 32.64 -22.71 7.85
N GLY A 151 31.44 -22.43 7.37
CA GLY A 151 30.99 -21.07 7.08
C GLY A 151 29.71 -21.00 6.26
N TYR A 152 28.98 -19.91 6.47
CA TYR A 152 27.85 -19.50 5.65
C TYR A 152 28.31 -18.52 4.57
N TYR A 153 28.01 -18.84 3.33
CA TYR A 153 28.29 -18.01 2.16
C TYR A 153 26.99 -17.63 1.49
N PHE A 154 26.95 -16.40 1.01
CA PHE A 154 25.76 -15.83 0.42
C PHE A 154 26.12 -14.88 -0.70
N THR A 155 25.17 -14.66 -1.58
CA THR A 155 25.29 -13.62 -2.59
C THR A 155 24.45 -12.41 -2.18
N MET A 156 24.81 -11.24 -2.71
CA MET A 156 24.00 -10.02 -2.63
C MET A 156 23.99 -9.35 -3.99
N LEU A 157 22.95 -8.59 -4.32
CA LEU A 157 22.94 -7.80 -5.55
C LEU A 157 24.12 -6.80 -5.54
N GLN A 158 24.76 -6.57 -6.68
CA GLN A 158 25.88 -5.62 -6.77
C GLN A 158 25.45 -4.20 -6.41
N ASP A 159 24.29 -3.77 -6.91
CA ASP A 159 23.62 -2.54 -6.47
C ASP A 159 22.93 -2.79 -5.11
N ASN A 160 23.66 -2.60 -4.01
CA ASN A 160 23.17 -2.84 -2.64
C ASN A 160 23.09 -1.56 -1.79
N TYR A 161 23.38 -1.68 -0.50
CA TYR A 161 23.34 -0.59 0.48
C TYR A 161 24.14 0.65 0.08
N GLU A 162 25.24 0.50 -0.67
CA GLU A 162 26.10 1.61 -1.08
C GLU A 162 25.53 2.43 -2.25
N SER A 163 24.67 1.82 -3.09
CA SER A 163 24.14 2.47 -4.30
C SER A 163 22.86 3.26 -4.04
N THR A 164 22.18 3.02 -2.91
CA THR A 164 20.83 3.55 -2.62
C THR A 164 20.71 5.06 -2.71
N PHE A 165 21.68 5.81 -2.20
CA PHE A 165 21.68 7.29 -2.22
C PHE A 165 22.65 7.89 -3.23
N THR A 166 23.33 7.06 -4.03
CA THR A 166 24.38 7.51 -4.95
C THR A 166 24.04 7.24 -6.42
N LYS A 167 23.23 6.21 -6.71
CA LYS A 167 22.85 5.84 -8.07
C LYS A 167 21.52 6.47 -8.46
N GLN A 168 21.55 7.37 -9.46
CA GLN A 168 20.38 8.15 -9.90
C GLN A 168 19.17 7.26 -10.27
N SER A 169 19.40 6.13 -10.94
CA SER A 169 18.31 5.22 -11.33
C SER A 169 17.55 4.64 -10.13
N ILE A 170 18.24 4.40 -9.00
CA ILE A 170 17.60 3.91 -7.77
C ILE A 170 16.84 5.04 -7.08
N ILE A 171 17.44 6.24 -7.02
CA ILE A 171 16.81 7.44 -6.47
C ILE A 171 15.50 7.71 -7.22
N ASP A 172 15.52 7.76 -8.55
CA ASP A 172 14.34 8.01 -9.36
C ASP A 172 13.25 6.94 -9.17
N ALA A 173 13.65 5.67 -9.10
CA ALA A 173 12.73 4.55 -8.89
C ALA A 173 12.10 4.51 -7.48
N THR A 174 12.67 5.23 -6.50
CA THR A 174 12.23 5.14 -5.09
C THR A 174 11.87 6.48 -4.46
N LYS A 175 12.03 7.59 -5.20
CA LYS A 175 11.73 8.96 -4.76
C LYS A 175 10.32 9.12 -4.20
N GLU A 176 9.34 8.47 -4.83
CA GLU A 176 7.92 8.56 -4.44
C GLU A 176 7.58 7.92 -3.08
N PHE A 177 8.49 7.12 -2.52
CA PHE A 177 8.33 6.53 -1.18
C PHE A 177 8.87 7.45 -0.06
N GLY A 178 9.51 8.57 -0.40
CA GLY A 178 9.94 9.58 0.58
C GLY A 178 11.17 9.22 1.42
N LEU A 179 11.84 8.08 1.19
CA LEU A 179 13.10 7.76 1.90
C LEU A 179 14.26 8.69 1.52
N HIS A 180 14.15 9.39 0.40
CA HIS A 180 15.11 10.41 -0.07
C HIS A 180 14.79 11.82 0.45
N ASP A 181 13.72 11.98 1.24
CA ASP A 181 13.31 13.27 1.76
C ASP A 181 14.20 13.69 2.94
N GLY A 182 15.10 14.64 2.69
CA GLY A 182 16.02 15.18 3.70
C GLY A 182 17.17 14.22 4.05
N ASN A 183 17.80 14.43 5.21
CA ASN A 183 19.02 13.70 5.59
C ASN A 183 18.80 12.51 6.54
N ARG A 184 17.55 12.22 6.93
CA ARG A 184 17.20 11.23 7.96
C ARG A 184 17.76 9.84 7.66
N PHE A 185 17.59 9.37 6.43
CA PHE A 185 18.01 8.03 6.02
C PHE A 185 19.40 8.00 5.38
N SER A 186 19.82 9.12 4.75
CA SER A 186 21.12 9.21 4.05
C SER A 186 22.35 8.94 4.91
N LYS A 187 22.23 9.05 6.24
CA LYS A 187 23.29 8.76 7.20
C LYS A 187 23.38 7.27 7.61
N HIS A 188 22.41 6.47 7.23
CA HIS A 188 22.36 5.03 7.51
C HIS A 188 22.50 4.24 6.21
N MET A 189 22.86 2.97 6.34
CA MET A 189 22.79 2.03 5.20
C MET A 189 21.33 1.72 4.92
N VAL A 190 20.88 1.95 3.69
CA VAL A 190 19.51 1.64 3.26
C VAL A 190 19.57 0.73 2.06
N TYR A 191 18.73 -0.29 2.01
CA TYR A 191 18.63 -1.20 0.90
C TYR A 191 17.17 -1.46 0.52
N PHE A 192 16.93 -1.55 -0.79
CA PHE A 192 15.64 -1.90 -1.35
C PHE A 192 15.69 -3.34 -1.85
N LEU A 193 15.24 -4.28 -1.02
CA LEU A 193 15.10 -5.71 -1.36
C LEU A 193 14.34 -5.92 -2.67
N SER A 194 13.34 -5.07 -2.91
CA SER A 194 12.52 -5.03 -4.10
C SER A 194 11.87 -3.65 -4.18
N GLN A 195 11.08 -3.39 -5.23
CA GLN A 195 10.23 -2.20 -5.31
C GLN A 195 9.14 -2.13 -4.22
N SER A 196 9.05 -3.14 -3.35
CA SER A 196 7.99 -3.28 -2.34
C SER A 196 8.50 -3.28 -0.90
N TRP A 197 9.82 -3.27 -0.67
CA TRP A 197 10.40 -3.39 0.68
C TRP A 197 11.62 -2.50 0.85
N ALA A 198 11.76 -1.90 2.04
CA ALA A 198 12.93 -1.16 2.44
C ALA A 198 13.52 -1.74 3.73
N THR A 199 14.84 -1.71 3.79
CA THR A 199 15.63 -2.09 4.94
C THR A 199 16.55 -0.95 5.32
N VAL A 200 16.59 -0.60 6.61
CA VAL A 200 17.60 0.28 7.20
C VAL A 200 18.50 -0.57 8.09
N VAL A 201 19.81 -0.49 7.88
CA VAL A 201 20.82 -1.12 8.73
C VAL A 201 21.52 -0.05 9.56
N LEU A 202 21.39 -0.17 10.87
CA LEU A 202 22.06 0.66 11.86
C LEU A 202 23.36 -0.03 12.25
N ILE A 203 24.49 0.51 11.79
CA ILE A 203 25.82 -0.07 12.03
C ILE A 203 26.88 1.03 12.18
N PRO A 204 27.82 0.91 13.13
CA PRO A 204 28.91 1.85 13.26
C PRO A 204 29.73 2.00 11.97
N GLY A 205 29.91 3.24 11.51
CA GLY A 205 30.71 3.56 10.34
C GLY A 205 30.13 3.11 8.99
N ASN A 206 28.87 2.67 8.94
CA ASN A 206 28.21 2.20 7.70
C ASN A 206 29.02 1.13 6.94
N LYS A 207 29.69 0.23 7.67
CA LYS A 207 30.53 -0.84 7.09
C LYS A 207 30.07 -2.21 7.56
N LEU A 208 29.55 -3.01 6.64
CA LEU A 208 29.13 -4.39 6.93
C LEU A 208 30.34 -5.27 7.26
N PRO A 209 30.22 -6.20 8.23
CA PRO A 209 31.33 -7.08 8.60
C PRO A 209 31.34 -8.34 7.74
N ILE A 210 31.40 -8.11 6.42
CA ILE A 210 31.40 -9.13 5.37
C ILE A 210 32.65 -8.98 4.51
N GLU A 211 33.10 -10.10 3.94
CA GLU A 211 34.25 -10.16 3.05
C GLU A 211 33.81 -10.74 1.72
N GLN A 212 34.15 -10.07 0.62
CA GLN A 212 33.91 -10.62 -0.72
C GLN A 212 34.94 -11.71 -1.00
N LEU A 213 34.47 -12.85 -1.50
CA LEU A 213 35.32 -13.97 -1.90
C LEU A 213 35.96 -13.69 -3.25
N THR A 214 37.13 -14.29 -3.49
CA THR A 214 37.74 -14.35 -4.82
C THR A 214 37.15 -15.47 -5.68
N LYS A 215 37.36 -15.40 -7.00
CA LYS A 215 36.98 -16.49 -7.93
C LYS A 215 37.59 -17.82 -7.51
N GLY A 216 38.86 -17.82 -7.09
CA GLY A 216 39.58 -18.99 -6.60
C GLY A 216 38.95 -19.60 -5.34
N GLU A 217 38.59 -18.76 -4.36
CA GLU A 217 37.88 -19.23 -3.16
C GLU A 217 36.53 -19.87 -3.51
N VAL A 218 35.75 -19.25 -4.41
CA VAL A 218 34.46 -19.79 -4.84
C VAL A 218 34.63 -21.16 -5.53
N LEU A 219 35.58 -21.29 -6.46
CA LEU A 219 35.82 -22.57 -7.16
C LEU A 219 36.30 -23.67 -6.20
N ALA A 220 37.11 -23.34 -5.19
CA ALA A 220 37.53 -24.29 -4.16
C ALA A 220 36.36 -24.72 -3.25
N LEU A 221 35.41 -23.82 -2.98
CA LEU A 221 34.18 -24.15 -2.26
C LEU A 221 33.22 -25.00 -3.09
N CYS A 222 33.10 -24.75 -4.40
CA CYS A 222 32.32 -25.59 -5.30
C CYS A 222 32.81 -27.05 -5.30
N GLU A 223 34.13 -27.28 -5.32
CA GLU A 223 34.70 -28.63 -5.26
C GLU A 223 34.23 -29.41 -4.03
N LYS A 224 34.34 -28.79 -2.84
CA LYS A 224 33.88 -29.38 -1.58
C LYS A 224 32.36 -29.51 -1.53
N GLY A 225 31.65 -28.53 -2.10
CA GLY A 225 30.20 -28.48 -2.20
C GLY A 225 29.61 -29.61 -3.03
N LEU A 226 30.18 -29.86 -4.21
CA LEU A 226 29.74 -30.92 -5.13
C LEU A 226 29.89 -32.30 -4.49
N GLN A 227 30.99 -32.54 -3.77
CA GLN A 227 31.18 -33.80 -3.04
C GLN A 227 30.14 -33.97 -1.93
N ARG A 228 29.83 -32.90 -1.18
CA ARG A 228 28.79 -32.93 -0.16
C ARG A 228 27.41 -33.20 -0.76
N GLU A 229 27.05 -32.49 -1.82
CA GLU A 229 25.75 -32.63 -2.46
C GLU A 229 25.58 -34.00 -3.13
N LEU A 230 26.67 -34.61 -3.64
CA LEU A 230 26.66 -36.01 -4.08
C LEU A 230 26.21 -36.95 -2.96
N GLU A 231 26.80 -36.84 -1.77
CA GLU A 231 26.43 -37.68 -0.63
C GLU A 231 25.02 -37.41 -0.12
N GLU A 232 24.56 -36.14 -0.12
CA GLU A 232 23.18 -35.79 0.19
C GLU A 232 22.19 -36.42 -0.80
N LYS A 233 22.43 -36.30 -2.12
CA LYS A 233 21.59 -36.93 -3.15
C LYS A 233 21.59 -38.45 -3.07
N LYS A 234 22.73 -39.08 -2.74
CA LYS A 234 22.80 -40.53 -2.49
C LYS A 234 21.94 -40.94 -1.31
N ASN A 235 21.96 -40.17 -0.23
CA ASN A 235 21.12 -40.42 0.94
C ASN A 235 19.64 -40.20 0.63
N GLU A 236 19.29 -39.14 -0.10
CA GLU A 236 17.92 -38.89 -0.55
C GLU A 236 17.39 -40.01 -1.46
N ALA A 237 18.19 -40.50 -2.41
CA ALA A 237 17.83 -41.63 -3.27
C ALA A 237 17.53 -42.91 -2.46
N ARG A 238 18.29 -43.17 -1.39
CA ARG A 238 18.03 -44.28 -0.45
C ARG A 238 16.75 -44.10 0.36
N HIS A 239 16.37 -42.86 0.66
CA HIS A 239 15.18 -42.55 1.46
C HIS A 239 13.88 -42.44 0.65
N MET A 240 13.93 -42.03 -0.63
CA MET A 240 12.75 -41.83 -1.46
C MET A 240 12.11 -43.13 -1.99
N SER A 241 12.85 -44.24 -2.02
CA SER A 241 12.33 -45.53 -2.51
C SER A 241 12.26 -46.54 -1.35
N SER A 242 11.11 -46.60 -0.68
CA SER A 242 10.87 -47.62 0.34
C SER A 242 10.67 -49.04 -0.22
N ASN A 243 10.59 -49.25 -1.55
CA ASN A 243 10.15 -50.54 -2.12
C ASN A 243 10.93 -51.08 -3.34
N ASP A 244 11.97 -50.42 -3.88
CA ASP A 244 12.78 -51.02 -4.95
C ASP A 244 14.29 -50.69 -4.83
N PRO A 245 15.09 -51.64 -4.31
CA PRO A 245 16.55 -51.55 -4.26
C PRO A 245 17.27 -51.38 -5.60
N SER A 246 16.71 -51.90 -6.68
CA SER A 246 17.33 -51.84 -8.01
C SER A 246 17.22 -50.43 -8.62
N TYR A 247 16.12 -49.72 -8.32
CA TYR A 247 15.87 -48.37 -8.79
C TYR A 247 16.87 -47.36 -8.20
N TYR A 248 17.03 -47.30 -6.87
CA TYR A 248 17.97 -46.33 -6.28
C TYR A 248 19.42 -46.68 -6.56
N ALA A 249 19.76 -47.96 -6.74
CA ALA A 249 21.10 -48.36 -7.16
C ALA A 249 21.45 -47.80 -8.55
N GLY A 250 20.49 -47.78 -9.48
CA GLY A 250 20.64 -47.14 -10.79
C GLY A 250 20.84 -45.61 -10.71
N VAL A 251 20.08 -44.93 -9.84
CA VAL A 251 20.22 -43.48 -9.60
C VAL A 251 21.59 -43.14 -9.00
N ILE A 252 22.02 -43.88 -7.97
CA ILE A 252 23.33 -43.69 -7.34
C ILE A 252 24.44 -43.95 -8.37
N LYS A 253 24.33 -45.01 -9.18
CA LYS A 253 25.28 -45.30 -10.25
C LYS A 253 25.38 -44.17 -11.26
N ASP A 254 24.25 -43.60 -11.70
CA ASP A 254 24.25 -42.47 -12.63
C ASP A 254 24.89 -41.21 -12.03
N LEU A 255 24.63 -40.95 -10.74
CA LEU A 255 25.26 -39.86 -9.99
C LEU A 255 26.79 -40.02 -9.92
N GLU A 256 27.28 -41.21 -9.56
CA GLU A 256 28.71 -41.49 -9.35
C GLU A 256 29.49 -41.65 -10.66
N GLU A 257 28.92 -42.29 -11.68
CA GLU A 257 29.63 -42.63 -12.91
C GLU A 257 29.45 -41.60 -14.03
N LYS A 258 28.39 -40.77 -13.99
CA LYS A 258 28.13 -39.78 -15.05
C LYS A 258 28.08 -38.36 -14.53
N GLN A 259 27.16 -38.06 -13.61
CA GLN A 259 26.87 -36.67 -13.25
C GLN A 259 28.03 -36.04 -12.47
N TYR A 260 28.52 -36.67 -11.40
CA TYR A 260 29.62 -36.12 -10.61
C TYR A 260 30.94 -36.00 -11.39
N PRO A 261 31.39 -37.00 -12.17
CA PRO A 261 32.55 -36.83 -13.05
C PRO A 261 32.40 -35.67 -14.04
N GLN A 262 31.19 -35.48 -14.60
CA GLN A 262 30.89 -34.34 -15.47
C GLN A 262 30.96 -33.02 -14.70
N CYS A 263 30.46 -32.96 -13.46
CA CYS A 263 30.60 -31.79 -12.61
C CYS A 263 32.06 -31.42 -12.35
N ILE A 264 32.89 -32.39 -11.99
CA ILE A 264 34.32 -32.19 -11.75
C ILE A 264 35.06 -31.74 -13.02
N LYS A 265 34.74 -32.35 -14.18
CA LYS A 265 35.29 -31.93 -15.48
C LYS A 265 34.96 -30.47 -15.79
N ASN A 266 33.71 -30.07 -15.58
CA ASN A 266 33.27 -28.69 -15.83
C ASN A 266 33.87 -27.70 -14.83
N LEU A 267 33.98 -28.08 -13.55
CA LEU A 267 34.68 -27.29 -12.54
C LEU A 267 36.15 -27.07 -12.90
N ASN A 268 36.85 -28.12 -13.37
CA ASN A 268 38.25 -28.01 -13.79
C ASN A 268 38.40 -27.13 -15.04
N THR A 269 37.43 -27.16 -15.95
CA THR A 269 37.39 -26.25 -17.10
C THR A 269 37.28 -24.78 -16.65
N LEU A 270 36.46 -24.48 -15.63
CA LEU A 270 36.40 -23.15 -15.04
C LEU A 270 37.71 -22.76 -14.35
N LYS A 271 38.31 -23.66 -13.57
CA LYS A 271 39.61 -23.41 -12.91
C LYS A 271 40.69 -23.05 -13.93
N GLU A 272 40.77 -23.77 -15.05
CA GLU A 272 41.71 -23.49 -16.13
C GLU A 272 41.38 -22.16 -16.83
N LYS A 273 40.11 -21.91 -17.13
CA LYS A 273 39.66 -20.67 -17.79
C LYS A 273 40.03 -19.41 -16.99
N TYR A 274 39.96 -19.47 -15.67
CA TYR A 274 40.19 -18.32 -14.78
C TYR A 274 41.52 -18.37 -14.02
N LYS A 275 42.46 -19.24 -14.42
CA LYS A 275 43.71 -19.48 -13.68
C LYS A 275 44.54 -18.21 -13.44
N ASP A 276 44.52 -17.27 -14.39
CA ASP A 276 45.32 -16.04 -14.36
C ASP A 276 44.64 -14.92 -13.55
N ASN A 277 43.40 -15.14 -13.09
CA ASN A 277 42.55 -14.16 -12.44
C ASN A 277 41.74 -14.76 -11.27
N LEU A 278 42.26 -15.82 -10.65
CA LEU A 278 41.64 -16.44 -9.46
C LEU A 278 41.56 -15.51 -8.25
N ASN A 279 42.44 -14.51 -8.16
CA ASN A 279 42.46 -13.55 -7.06
C ASN A 279 41.46 -12.40 -7.21
N GLU A 280 40.80 -12.28 -8.36
CA GLU A 280 39.78 -11.25 -8.58
C GLU A 280 38.53 -11.53 -7.74
N PRO A 281 37.81 -10.49 -7.29
CA PRO A 281 36.53 -10.66 -6.59
C PRO A 281 35.52 -11.46 -7.43
N ALA A 282 34.82 -12.38 -6.77
CA ALA A 282 33.82 -13.21 -7.42
C ALA A 282 32.48 -12.46 -7.53
N VAL A 283 31.93 -12.45 -8.73
CA VAL A 283 30.57 -11.99 -9.06
C VAL A 283 29.88 -13.08 -9.87
N LEU A 284 28.73 -13.53 -9.38
CA LEU A 284 27.92 -14.55 -10.03
C LEU A 284 26.75 -13.92 -10.78
N TYR A 285 26.22 -14.61 -11.79
CA TYR A 285 25.01 -14.18 -12.50
C TYR A 285 23.79 -15.06 -12.20
N ALA A 286 23.89 -15.86 -11.14
CA ALA A 286 22.80 -16.63 -10.54
C ALA A 286 22.54 -16.14 -9.11
N TRP A 287 21.33 -15.66 -8.84
CA TRP A 287 20.98 -15.04 -7.56
C TRP A 287 21.15 -15.98 -6.36
N ALA A 288 20.88 -17.28 -6.50
CA ALA A 288 21.02 -18.28 -5.43
C ALA A 288 22.44 -18.91 -5.34
N GLY A 289 23.40 -18.42 -6.12
CA GLY A 289 24.71 -19.04 -6.26
C GLY A 289 24.69 -20.32 -7.12
N PRO A 290 25.83 -21.03 -7.24
CA PRO A 290 25.89 -22.27 -8.01
C PRO A 290 25.19 -23.43 -7.29
N SER A 291 24.71 -24.39 -8.08
CA SER A 291 24.11 -25.66 -7.69
C SER A 291 24.80 -26.84 -8.39
N PHE A 292 24.58 -28.06 -7.92
CA PHE A 292 25.09 -29.26 -8.62
C PHE A 292 24.66 -29.33 -10.09
N ALA A 293 23.41 -28.93 -10.40
CA ALA A 293 22.87 -28.96 -11.76
C ALA A 293 23.62 -28.03 -12.73
N ASP A 294 24.14 -26.90 -12.23
CA ASP A 294 24.93 -25.97 -13.06
C ASP A 294 26.20 -26.63 -13.59
N PHE A 295 26.78 -27.56 -12.82
CA PHE A 295 27.99 -28.29 -13.19
C PHE A 295 27.71 -29.56 -14.00
N VAL A 296 26.50 -30.13 -13.95
CA VAL A 296 26.13 -31.28 -14.82
C VAL A 296 26.03 -30.85 -16.28
N ASN A 297 25.51 -29.65 -16.54
CA ASN A 297 25.32 -29.13 -17.88
C ASN A 297 26.64 -28.55 -18.46
N SER A 298 26.86 -28.69 -19.77
CA SER A 298 28.13 -28.35 -20.44
C SER A 298 28.49 -26.85 -20.50
N ASN A 299 27.61 -25.96 -20.04
CA ASN A 299 27.71 -24.52 -20.28
C ASN A 299 27.93 -23.72 -18.98
N THR A 300 28.99 -24.03 -18.22
CA THR A 300 29.25 -23.29 -16.97
C THR A 300 29.76 -21.87 -17.26
N THR A 301 28.86 -20.89 -17.15
CA THR A 301 29.13 -19.44 -17.31
C THR A 301 29.18 -18.72 -15.97
N LEU A 302 29.69 -19.38 -14.93
CA LEU A 302 29.55 -18.97 -13.52
C LEU A 302 29.90 -17.49 -13.24
N PHE A 303 30.99 -16.99 -13.84
CA PHE A 303 31.48 -15.62 -13.70
C PHE A 303 31.30 -14.77 -14.98
N THR A 304 30.50 -15.24 -15.94
CA THR A 304 30.26 -14.53 -17.20
C THR A 304 28.90 -13.86 -17.13
N GLU A 305 28.85 -12.58 -17.51
CA GLU A 305 27.60 -11.84 -17.62
C GLU A 305 26.65 -12.50 -18.62
N ASP A 306 25.41 -12.73 -18.20
CA ASP A 306 24.35 -13.15 -19.11
C ASP A 306 23.76 -11.91 -19.79
N TRP A 307 24.22 -11.65 -21.01
CA TRP A 307 23.78 -10.52 -21.83
C TRP A 307 22.26 -10.51 -22.10
N TYR A 308 21.57 -11.65 -21.97
CA TYR A 308 20.13 -11.73 -22.17
C TYR A 308 19.33 -11.23 -20.97
N GLN A 309 19.88 -11.36 -19.75
CA GLN A 309 19.14 -11.05 -18.51
C GLN A 309 19.38 -9.63 -17.97
N ASN A 310 20.39 -8.91 -18.48
CA ASN A 310 20.75 -7.55 -18.02
C ASN A 310 20.82 -7.46 -16.47
N THR A 311 21.36 -8.49 -15.83
CA THR A 311 21.39 -8.63 -14.37
C THR A 311 22.67 -8.01 -13.83
N ALA A 312 22.55 -7.11 -12.85
CA ALA A 312 23.68 -6.36 -12.27
C ALA A 312 24.77 -7.20 -11.57
N GLY A 313 24.68 -8.54 -11.60
CA GLY A 313 25.61 -9.44 -10.91
C GLY A 313 25.36 -9.56 -9.41
N TYR A 314 25.87 -10.66 -8.86
CA TYR A 314 25.70 -11.07 -7.47
C TYR A 314 27.07 -11.40 -6.85
N PRO A 315 27.79 -10.40 -6.30
CA PRO A 315 28.99 -10.65 -5.51
C PRO A 315 28.80 -11.69 -4.41
N VAL A 316 29.81 -12.53 -4.19
CA VAL A 316 29.78 -13.61 -3.19
C VAL A 316 30.49 -13.17 -1.92
N TYR A 317 29.83 -13.31 -0.78
CA TYR A 317 30.32 -12.88 0.52
C TYR A 317 30.30 -13.99 1.57
N ARG A 318 31.09 -13.77 2.63
CA ARG A 318 30.96 -14.42 3.93
C ARG A 318 30.94 -13.39 5.04
N TYR A 319 30.39 -13.73 6.19
CA TYR A 319 30.63 -12.96 7.41
C TYR A 319 32.08 -13.14 7.88
N THR A 320 32.67 -12.07 8.43
CA THR A 320 33.97 -12.17 9.11
C THR A 320 33.87 -13.14 10.30
N LYS A 321 34.96 -13.87 10.59
CA LYS A 321 35.02 -14.73 11.79
C LYS A 321 34.79 -13.93 13.08
N GLU A 322 35.32 -12.72 13.12
CA GLU A 322 35.15 -11.80 14.26
C GLU A 322 33.68 -11.43 14.49
N ALA A 323 32.90 -11.20 13.43
CA ALA A 323 31.47 -10.92 13.58
C ALA A 323 30.69 -12.12 14.11
N ILE A 324 30.99 -13.33 13.62
CA ILE A 324 30.35 -14.55 14.12
C ILE A 324 30.63 -14.71 15.62
N GLU A 325 31.88 -14.58 16.06
CA GLU A 325 32.23 -14.71 17.47
C GLU A 325 31.70 -13.55 18.34
N SER A 326 31.78 -12.32 17.84
CA SER A 326 31.34 -11.14 18.60
C SER A 326 29.82 -11.07 18.72
N SER A 327 29.07 -11.61 17.76
CA SER A 327 27.60 -11.69 17.83
C SER A 327 27.09 -12.54 19.00
N LYS A 328 27.94 -13.43 19.55
CA LYS A 328 27.62 -14.26 20.72
C LYS A 328 27.61 -13.48 22.03
N LYS A 329 28.05 -12.23 22.02
CA LYS A 329 28.08 -11.34 23.19
C LYS A 329 26.80 -10.52 23.26
N ASP A 330 26.62 -9.86 24.40
CA ASP A 330 25.44 -9.06 24.71
C ASP A 330 25.19 -7.89 23.76
N LYS A 331 26.27 -7.22 23.32
CA LYS A 331 26.17 -6.05 22.46
C LYS A 331 25.92 -6.48 21.01
N PRO A 332 24.81 -6.06 20.37
CA PRO A 332 24.62 -6.31 18.94
C PRO A 332 25.66 -5.57 18.11
N LEU A 333 26.02 -6.14 16.96
CA LEU A 333 26.98 -5.57 16.03
C LEU A 333 26.30 -4.62 15.04
N TRP A 334 25.09 -4.95 14.61
CA TRP A 334 24.22 -4.09 13.81
C TRP A 334 22.74 -4.43 14.05
N ILE A 335 21.85 -3.49 13.70
CA ILE A 335 20.40 -3.67 13.75
C ILE A 335 19.81 -3.54 12.35
N GLU A 336 19.04 -4.52 11.91
CA GLU A 336 18.24 -4.49 10.68
C GLU A 336 16.81 -4.10 11.01
N ILE A 337 16.25 -3.15 10.26
CA ILE A 337 14.85 -2.73 10.34
C ILE A 337 14.24 -2.77 8.94
N THR A 338 13.29 -3.67 8.71
CA THR A 338 12.71 -3.94 7.38
C THR A 338 11.19 -3.80 7.40
N TRP A 339 10.61 -3.16 6.38
CA TRP A 339 9.15 -2.95 6.25
C TRP A 339 8.71 -2.77 4.79
N PRO A 340 7.41 -2.95 4.46
CA PRO A 340 6.92 -2.74 3.11
C PRO A 340 6.87 -1.26 2.72
N LEU A 341 7.29 -0.97 1.49
CA LEU A 341 7.20 0.35 0.87
C LEU A 341 5.79 0.62 0.36
N GLN A 342 5.29 1.84 0.56
CA GLN A 342 3.98 2.25 0.06
C GLN A 342 3.96 3.70 -0.38
N LYS A 343 3.33 3.96 -1.51
CA LYS A 343 3.12 5.31 -2.03
C LYS A 343 1.99 6.00 -1.26
N LYS A 344 2.03 7.32 -1.21
CA LYS A 344 0.86 8.10 -0.78
C LYS A 344 -0.32 7.78 -1.72
N GLY A 345 -1.49 7.48 -1.13
CA GLY A 345 -2.67 7.04 -1.88
C GLY A 345 -2.83 5.51 -2.02
N SER A 346 -1.84 4.73 -1.57
CA SER A 346 -2.01 3.27 -1.38
C SER A 346 -3.10 2.94 -0.34
N ARG A 347 -3.45 1.65 -0.22
CA ARG A 347 -4.34 1.16 0.84
C ARG A 347 -3.88 1.64 2.22
N VAL A 348 -4.82 2.13 3.02
CA VAL A 348 -4.55 2.84 4.29
C VAL A 348 -3.73 1.98 5.26
N LYS A 349 -4.11 0.71 5.48
CA LYS A 349 -3.33 -0.25 6.30
C LYS A 349 -1.84 -0.26 5.93
N SER A 350 -1.53 -0.34 4.64
CA SER A 350 -0.15 -0.45 4.15
C SER A 350 0.56 0.90 4.21
N TYR A 351 -0.12 1.98 3.81
CA TYR A 351 0.47 3.30 3.85
C TYR A 351 0.78 3.76 5.27
N GLU A 352 -0.08 3.46 6.25
CA GLU A 352 0.13 3.86 7.64
C GLU A 352 1.30 3.11 8.30
N VAL A 353 1.52 1.83 7.95
CA VAL A 353 2.74 1.10 8.32
C VAL A 353 3.98 1.79 7.75
N HIS A 354 3.97 2.06 6.45
CA HIS A 354 5.09 2.73 5.79
C HIS A 354 5.36 4.12 6.37
N LYS A 355 4.31 4.92 6.60
CA LYS A 355 4.38 6.25 7.20
C LYS A 355 4.95 6.19 8.61
N ALA A 356 4.57 5.20 9.42
CA ALA A 356 5.10 5.06 10.77
C ALA A 356 6.61 4.85 10.78
N MET A 357 7.12 4.00 9.89
CA MET A 357 8.56 3.79 9.74
C MET A 357 9.25 5.02 9.15
N LEU A 358 8.63 5.69 8.18
CA LEU A 358 9.18 6.87 7.54
C LEU A 358 9.27 8.09 8.48
N ARG A 359 8.24 8.31 9.32
CA ARG A 359 8.04 9.55 10.08
C ARG A 359 8.25 9.38 11.59
N TYR A 360 7.86 8.26 12.18
CA TYR A 360 7.72 8.15 13.64
C TYR A 360 8.79 7.29 14.29
N PHE A 361 9.22 6.18 13.68
CA PHE A 361 10.22 5.30 14.25
C PHE A 361 11.58 6.01 14.42
N ASN A 362 12.05 6.14 15.65
CA ASN A 362 13.27 6.89 15.97
C ASN A 362 14.55 6.06 15.80
N TYR A 363 15.07 6.02 14.57
CA TYR A 363 16.31 5.31 14.22
C TYR A 363 17.54 5.82 14.97
N ASP A 364 17.64 7.13 15.22
CA ASP A 364 18.77 7.74 15.92
C ASP A 364 18.87 7.28 17.36
N TYR A 365 17.74 7.27 18.08
CA TYR A 365 17.70 6.73 19.44
C TYR A 365 18.12 5.27 19.45
N VAL A 366 17.63 4.45 18.52
CA VAL A 366 17.97 3.02 18.46
C VAL A 366 19.47 2.82 18.19
N TYR A 367 20.03 3.59 17.26
CA TYR A 367 21.46 3.58 16.97
C TYR A 367 22.26 3.97 18.23
N ASP A 368 21.94 5.10 18.85
CA ASP A 368 22.66 5.57 20.03
C ASP A 368 22.49 4.64 21.22
N TYR A 369 21.32 3.99 21.39
CA TYR A 369 21.08 3.02 22.47
C TYR A 369 22.10 1.87 22.48
N PHE A 370 22.47 1.34 21.31
CA PHE A 370 23.45 0.25 21.23
C PHE A 370 24.88 0.72 21.00
N PHE A 371 25.07 1.79 20.23
CA PHE A 371 26.39 2.16 19.71
C PHE A 371 26.98 3.39 20.37
N ASN A 372 26.16 4.27 20.98
CA ASN A 372 26.58 5.46 21.72
C ASN A 372 25.73 5.67 23.01
N PRO A 373 25.67 4.68 23.92
CA PRO A 373 24.66 4.66 24.99
C PRO A 373 24.68 5.89 25.91
N GLU A 374 25.84 6.54 26.07
CA GLU A 374 25.97 7.77 26.86
C GLU A 374 25.12 8.94 26.31
N LYS A 375 24.81 8.98 25.00
CA LYS A 375 23.94 10.02 24.41
C LYS A 375 22.47 9.90 24.80
N VAL A 376 22.02 8.69 25.14
CA VAL A 376 20.62 8.39 25.46
C VAL A 376 20.46 7.83 26.87
N LYS A 377 21.49 7.96 27.71
CA LYS A 377 21.49 7.49 29.09
C LYS A 377 20.44 8.24 29.91
N GLY A 378 19.52 7.48 30.51
CA GLY A 378 18.39 8.05 31.25
C GLY A 378 17.31 8.69 30.38
N VAL A 379 17.50 8.73 29.06
CA VAL A 379 16.51 9.20 28.10
C VAL A 379 15.59 8.03 27.75
N VAL A 380 14.28 8.25 27.86
CA VAL A 380 13.27 7.25 27.48
C VAL A 380 12.97 7.39 25.99
N TYR A 381 12.87 6.27 25.27
CA TYR A 381 12.49 6.25 23.87
C TYR A 381 11.22 7.08 23.59
N THR A 382 11.33 7.99 22.64
CA THR A 382 10.21 8.79 22.11
C THR A 382 10.26 8.79 20.57
N PRO A 383 9.12 8.65 19.87
CA PRO A 383 9.05 8.75 18.42
C PRO A 383 9.62 10.09 17.89
N SER A 384 10.24 10.11 16.71
CA SER A 384 10.90 11.31 16.17
C SER A 384 9.95 12.49 15.96
N ASN A 385 8.70 12.22 15.56
CA ASN A 385 7.64 13.22 15.36
C ASN A 385 6.40 12.88 16.20
N ALA A 386 6.58 12.75 17.52
CA ALA A 386 5.51 12.29 18.43
C ALA A 386 4.24 13.16 18.38
N ASP A 387 4.38 14.49 18.24
CA ASP A 387 3.23 15.40 18.16
C ASP A 387 2.45 15.24 16.85
N GLU A 388 3.15 15.05 15.72
CA GLU A 388 2.54 14.77 14.42
C GLU A 388 1.76 13.44 14.46
N GLN A 389 2.37 12.40 15.03
CA GLN A 389 1.74 11.10 15.21
C GLN A 389 0.47 11.21 16.07
N LYS A 390 0.55 11.93 17.19
CA LYS A 390 -0.59 12.12 18.10
C LYS A 390 -1.72 12.90 17.43
N ALA A 391 -1.39 13.97 16.71
CA ALA A 391 -2.38 14.75 15.95
C ALA A 391 -3.07 13.89 14.89
N GLN A 392 -2.32 13.10 14.12
CA GLN A 392 -2.88 12.18 13.12
C GLN A 392 -3.86 11.17 13.76
N ILE A 393 -3.44 10.50 14.84
CA ILE A 393 -4.28 9.51 15.53
C ILE A 393 -5.56 10.17 16.06
N GLN A 394 -5.47 11.39 16.58
CA GLN A 394 -6.65 12.15 17.01
C GLN A 394 -7.57 12.50 15.83
N ASN A 395 -7.03 12.91 14.69
CA ASN A 395 -7.83 13.24 13.51
C ASN A 395 -8.54 12.01 12.92
N LEU A 396 -7.87 10.86 12.87
CA LEU A 396 -8.49 9.59 12.44
C LEU A 396 -9.63 9.16 13.40
N LYS A 397 -9.44 9.34 14.71
CA LYS A 397 -10.51 9.07 15.70
C LYS A 397 -11.69 10.02 15.55
N LYS A 398 -11.46 11.29 15.20
CA LYS A 398 -12.52 12.28 14.95
C LYS A 398 -13.29 12.01 13.66
N HIS A 399 -12.64 11.50 12.60
CA HIS A 399 -13.27 11.32 11.29
C HIS A 399 -14.55 10.46 11.30
N TYR A 400 -14.61 9.42 12.16
CA TYR A 400 -15.81 8.59 12.38
C TYR A 400 -16.49 8.77 13.72
N ALA A 401 -16.05 9.72 14.54
CA ALA A 401 -16.97 10.24 15.54
C ALA A 401 -18.14 10.80 14.74
N VAL A 402 -19.27 10.08 14.74
CA VAL A 402 -20.54 10.62 14.27
C VAL A 402 -20.60 12.02 14.90
N ALA A 403 -20.97 13.03 14.12
CA ALA A 403 -21.29 14.35 14.68
C ALA A 403 -22.44 14.14 15.68
N GLU A 404 -22.09 13.75 16.88
CA GLU A 404 -22.99 13.50 17.98
C GLU A 404 -23.35 14.90 18.45
N ASN A 405 -24.56 15.28 18.04
CA ASN A 405 -25.34 16.36 18.64
C ASN A 405 -25.09 17.77 18.07
N LYS A 406 -25.09 17.94 16.74
CA LYS A 406 -25.61 19.22 16.20
C LYS A 406 -27.12 19.23 16.49
N VAL A 407 -27.58 20.15 17.33
CA VAL A 407 -29.02 20.43 17.49
C VAL A 407 -29.48 21.01 16.16
N MET A 408 -30.34 20.28 15.47
CA MET A 408 -30.83 20.66 14.16
C MET A 408 -31.96 21.69 14.31
N PRO A 409 -31.99 22.76 13.50
CA PRO A 409 -33.15 23.62 13.44
C PRO A 409 -34.42 22.82 13.10
N GLN A 410 -35.57 23.31 13.53
CA GLN A 410 -36.85 22.66 13.24
C GLN A 410 -37.05 22.54 11.72
N GLY A 411 -37.41 21.34 11.26
CA GLY A 411 -37.62 21.07 9.84
C GLY A 411 -36.36 20.70 9.04
N VAL A 412 -35.17 20.75 9.66
CA VAL A 412 -33.91 20.36 9.00
C VAL A 412 -33.60 18.90 9.29
N PHE A 413 -33.44 18.09 8.23
CA PHE A 413 -33.17 16.65 8.33
C PHE A 413 -31.68 16.34 8.49
N PHE A 414 -30.83 17.04 7.74
CA PHE A 414 -29.38 16.93 7.71
C PHE A 414 -28.81 18.33 7.40
N MET A 415 -27.64 18.67 7.95
CA MET A 415 -26.95 19.92 7.66
C MET A 415 -25.45 19.76 7.96
N ASP A 416 -24.60 20.21 7.04
CA ASP A 416 -23.17 20.34 7.25
C ASP A 416 -22.57 21.53 6.47
N ASP A 417 -22.14 22.53 7.24
CA ASP A 417 -21.41 23.71 6.79
C ASP A 417 -19.88 23.53 6.90
N PHE A 418 -19.44 22.35 7.34
CA PHE A 418 -18.05 21.96 7.57
C PHE A 418 -17.27 22.86 8.56
N SER A 419 -17.93 23.80 9.24
CA SER A 419 -17.28 24.81 10.10
C SER A 419 -16.56 24.23 11.32
N ALA A 420 -16.97 23.04 11.76
CA ALA A 420 -16.35 22.31 12.86
C ALA A 420 -15.05 21.58 12.47
N ASN A 421 -14.66 21.57 11.19
CA ASN A 421 -13.48 20.87 10.70
C ASN A 421 -12.25 21.78 10.58
N THR A 422 -11.06 21.20 10.69
CA THR A 422 -9.79 21.91 10.47
C THR A 422 -9.42 21.88 8.98
N ASN A 423 -8.76 22.94 8.51
CA ASN A 423 -8.17 22.97 7.17
C ASN A 423 -7.18 21.79 6.98
N GLY A 424 -7.29 21.08 5.86
CA GLY A 424 -6.49 19.89 5.53
C GLY A 424 -7.02 18.56 6.09
N ASP A 425 -7.98 18.58 7.02
CA ASP A 425 -8.62 17.36 7.52
C ASP A 425 -9.56 16.75 6.46
N ARG A 426 -9.96 15.49 6.65
CA ARG A 426 -11.10 14.93 5.93
C ARG A 426 -12.42 15.44 6.55
N PRO A 427 -13.50 15.63 5.77
CA PRO A 427 -14.79 16.04 6.30
C PRO A 427 -15.31 15.02 7.33
N ALA A 428 -15.54 15.46 8.58
CA ALA A 428 -15.99 14.60 9.67
C ALA A 428 -17.43 14.10 9.46
N GLY A 429 -17.69 12.82 9.68
CA GLY A 429 -19.02 12.23 9.47
C GLY A 429 -19.34 11.92 8.00
N TRP A 430 -18.41 12.19 7.09
CA TRP A 430 -18.49 11.84 5.68
C TRP A 430 -17.52 10.71 5.34
N SER A 431 -17.80 9.99 4.26
CA SER A 431 -16.97 8.89 3.79
C SER A 431 -16.65 9.03 2.32
N ASP A 432 -15.43 8.67 1.96
CA ASP A 432 -14.96 8.67 0.60
C ASP A 432 -14.26 7.34 0.22
N SER A 433 -13.89 7.17 -1.05
CA SER A 433 -12.99 6.09 -1.48
C SER A 433 -11.52 6.52 -1.34
N LYS A 434 -10.65 5.59 -0.96
CA LYS A 434 -9.33 5.92 -0.37
C LYS A 434 -8.24 6.34 -1.36
N THR A 435 -8.45 6.14 -2.66
CA THR A 435 -7.42 6.42 -3.67
C THR A 435 -7.12 7.92 -3.78
N ASN A 436 -8.13 8.78 -3.66
CA ASN A 436 -8.00 10.25 -3.71
C ASN A 436 -8.94 10.91 -2.69
N PRO A 437 -8.59 11.03 -1.40
CA PRO A 437 -9.53 11.48 -0.37
C PRO A 437 -9.97 12.93 -0.57
N ALA A 438 -11.20 13.23 -0.14
CA ALA A 438 -11.71 14.59 -0.02
C ALA A 438 -11.06 15.29 1.18
N THR A 439 -10.85 16.61 1.06
CA THR A 439 -10.18 17.40 2.10
C THR A 439 -10.89 18.71 2.36
N ILE A 440 -10.85 19.18 3.60
CA ILE A 440 -11.33 20.49 3.99
C ILE A 440 -10.32 21.54 3.55
N VAL A 441 -10.80 22.58 2.87
CA VAL A 441 -9.98 23.69 2.37
C VAL A 441 -10.60 25.03 2.70
N ASP A 442 -9.74 26.02 2.90
CA ASP A 442 -10.08 27.44 2.88
C ASP A 442 -9.92 27.98 1.45
N LEU A 443 -10.99 28.50 0.87
CA LEU A 443 -10.96 29.09 -0.47
C LEU A 443 -10.79 30.60 -0.39
N LYS A 444 -9.83 31.12 -1.16
CA LYS A 444 -9.61 32.57 -1.25
C LYS A 444 -10.89 33.26 -1.74
N ASN A 445 -11.29 34.33 -1.05
CA ASN A 445 -12.49 35.12 -1.36
C ASN A 445 -13.82 34.36 -1.28
N LYS A 446 -13.88 33.22 -0.59
CA LYS A 446 -15.15 32.54 -0.27
C LYS A 446 -15.24 32.35 1.24
N THR A 447 -16.41 32.60 1.80
CA THR A 447 -16.66 32.42 3.24
C THR A 447 -16.88 30.95 3.59
N GLY A 448 -16.59 30.58 4.83
CA GLY A 448 -16.83 29.22 5.33
C GLY A 448 -15.75 28.20 4.94
N LYS A 449 -15.99 26.95 5.35
CA LYS A 449 -15.13 25.81 5.02
C LYS A 449 -15.69 25.08 3.80
N TRP A 450 -14.80 24.61 2.94
CA TRP A 450 -15.15 23.93 1.71
C TRP A 450 -14.57 22.52 1.72
N VAL A 451 -15.25 21.57 1.08
CA VAL A 451 -14.71 20.25 0.82
C VAL A 451 -14.21 20.21 -0.61
N GLN A 452 -12.90 20.10 -0.80
CA GLN A 452 -12.31 19.74 -2.07
C GLN A 452 -12.57 18.25 -2.35
N LEU A 453 -13.31 17.98 -3.42
CA LEU A 453 -13.63 16.62 -3.84
C LEU A 453 -12.43 15.98 -4.54
N GLY A 454 -12.03 14.80 -4.06
CA GLY A 454 -11.00 14.01 -4.72
C GLY A 454 -11.45 13.52 -6.10
N HIS A 455 -10.52 13.52 -7.06
CA HIS A 455 -10.81 13.18 -8.45
C HIS A 455 -11.32 11.74 -8.61
N TYR A 456 -12.45 11.60 -9.32
CA TYR A 456 -13.22 10.35 -9.45
C TYR A 456 -13.51 9.63 -8.12
N ASN A 457 -13.63 10.40 -7.04
CA ASN A 457 -13.95 9.89 -5.73
C ASN A 457 -15.36 10.27 -5.30
N ASN A 458 -16.14 9.28 -4.86
CA ASN A 458 -17.46 9.51 -4.28
C ASN A 458 -17.31 9.91 -2.82
N LEU A 459 -17.91 11.03 -2.43
CA LEU A 459 -18.05 11.51 -1.07
C LEU A 459 -19.52 11.43 -0.64
N SER A 460 -19.80 10.79 0.50
CA SER A 460 -21.15 10.60 1.01
C SER A 460 -21.27 10.94 2.50
N PRO A 461 -22.34 11.62 2.94
CA PRO A 461 -22.58 11.86 4.36
C PRO A 461 -23.12 10.60 5.04
N SER A 462 -22.83 10.43 6.33
CA SER A 462 -23.39 9.36 7.14
C SER A 462 -24.81 9.68 7.60
N LEU A 463 -25.81 9.41 6.73
CA LEU A 463 -27.22 9.58 7.07
C LEU A 463 -27.68 8.56 8.12
N LYS A 464 -28.32 9.02 9.20
CA LYS A 464 -28.89 8.16 10.25
C LYS A 464 -30.20 7.49 9.83
N LYS A 465 -30.96 8.16 8.97
CA LYS A 465 -32.24 7.72 8.44
C LYS A 465 -32.30 8.07 6.94
N PRO A 466 -33.13 7.38 6.16
CA PRO A 466 -33.38 7.79 4.78
C PRO A 466 -34.04 9.16 4.69
N LEU A 467 -33.86 9.85 3.55
CA LEU A 467 -34.49 11.14 3.30
C LEU A 467 -36.03 11.04 3.36
N PRO A 468 -36.72 12.10 3.82
CA PRO A 468 -38.18 12.18 3.73
C PRO A 468 -38.67 12.07 2.29
N GLU A 469 -39.95 11.73 2.09
CA GLU A 469 -40.55 11.69 0.75
C GLU A 469 -40.57 13.07 0.08
N ASN A 470 -40.85 14.11 0.86
CA ASN A 470 -40.83 15.50 0.43
C ASN A 470 -39.66 16.23 1.10
N PHE A 471 -38.71 16.72 0.31
CA PHE A 471 -37.54 17.41 0.83
C PHE A 471 -37.00 18.44 -0.17
N THR A 472 -36.20 19.36 0.34
CA THR A 472 -35.31 20.21 -0.44
C THR A 472 -33.90 19.98 0.08
N MET A 473 -32.96 19.73 -0.81
CA MET A 473 -31.54 19.64 -0.53
C MET A 473 -30.86 20.83 -1.20
N GLU A 474 -30.12 21.63 -0.44
CA GLU A 474 -29.45 22.84 -0.90
C GLU A 474 -27.95 22.68 -0.61
N PHE A 475 -27.08 23.19 -1.49
CA PHE A 475 -25.63 23.13 -1.32
C PHE A 475 -24.95 24.14 -2.23
N ASP A 476 -23.75 24.56 -1.87
CA ASP A 476 -22.92 25.38 -2.74
C ASP A 476 -21.90 24.52 -3.49
N VAL A 477 -21.64 24.89 -4.74
CA VAL A 477 -20.60 24.28 -5.59
C VAL A 477 -19.62 25.35 -6.03
N ALA A 478 -18.33 25.03 -6.03
CA ALA A 478 -17.30 25.87 -6.62
C ALA A 478 -16.29 25.07 -7.44
N THR A 479 -15.54 25.77 -8.28
CA THR A 479 -14.38 25.22 -9.01
C THR A 479 -13.25 26.24 -9.05
N ASP A 480 -12.03 25.81 -9.38
CA ASP A 480 -10.93 26.72 -9.69
C ASP A 480 -11.21 27.52 -10.97
N GLU A 481 -10.45 28.61 -11.18
CA GLU A 481 -10.42 29.28 -12.47
C GLU A 481 -9.77 28.37 -13.52
N PHE A 482 -10.19 28.49 -14.78
CA PHE A 482 -9.70 27.67 -15.88
C PHE A 482 -9.75 28.42 -17.22
N GLU A 483 -8.88 28.03 -18.15
CA GLU A 483 -8.76 28.67 -19.46
C GLU A 483 -9.25 27.78 -20.61
N VAL A 484 -9.41 26.48 -20.36
CA VAL A 484 -9.91 25.50 -21.34
C VAL A 484 -11.44 25.56 -21.45
N ARG A 485 -12.05 24.72 -22.30
CA ARG A 485 -13.50 24.77 -22.62
C ARG A 485 -14.41 24.50 -21.43
N THR A 486 -13.98 23.66 -20.50
CA THR A 486 -14.74 23.28 -19.30
C THR A 486 -13.83 23.25 -18.09
N GLY A 487 -14.40 23.56 -16.93
CA GLY A 487 -13.70 23.51 -15.66
C GLY A 487 -14.07 22.27 -14.87
N GLY A 488 -14.09 22.42 -13.55
CA GLY A 488 -14.48 21.35 -12.66
C GLY A 488 -15.93 20.90 -12.86
N GLY A 489 -16.13 19.59 -12.70
CA GLY A 489 -17.43 18.92 -12.75
C GLY A 489 -17.77 18.22 -11.44
N VAL A 490 -19.00 18.38 -10.96
CA VAL A 490 -19.58 17.61 -9.86
C VAL A 490 -20.78 16.80 -10.33
N LYS A 491 -20.86 15.54 -9.93
CA LYS A 491 -22.07 14.72 -10.03
C LYS A 491 -22.65 14.47 -8.65
N ILE A 492 -23.92 14.79 -8.48
CA ILE A 492 -24.73 14.47 -7.30
C ILE A 492 -25.61 13.27 -7.65
N SER A 493 -25.69 12.29 -6.76
CA SER A 493 -26.58 11.14 -6.92
C SER A 493 -27.38 10.89 -5.64
N LEU A 494 -28.70 10.73 -5.79
CA LEU A 494 -29.62 10.25 -4.76
C LEU A 494 -30.09 8.85 -5.12
N ASP A 495 -29.85 7.88 -4.25
CA ASP A 495 -30.07 6.46 -4.55
C ASP A 495 -31.12 5.84 -3.60
N ALA A 496 -32.14 5.21 -4.19
CA ALA A 496 -33.21 4.49 -3.48
C ALA A 496 -33.12 2.95 -3.60
N TYR A 497 -32.04 2.39 -4.15
CA TYR A 497 -31.79 0.96 -4.17
C TYR A 497 -31.57 0.41 -2.74
N PRO A 498 -31.92 -0.87 -2.50
CA PRO A 498 -31.64 -1.54 -1.22
C PRO A 498 -30.14 -1.60 -0.91
N THR A 499 -29.76 -1.54 0.36
CA THR A 499 -28.36 -1.49 0.85
C THR A 499 -27.49 -2.71 0.47
N ASN A 500 -28.08 -3.78 -0.08
CA ASN A 500 -27.38 -4.97 -0.60
C ASN A 500 -27.90 -5.36 -2.00
N ALA A 501 -28.15 -4.35 -2.83
CA ALA A 501 -28.71 -4.56 -4.15
C ALA A 501 -27.79 -5.46 -5.01
N GLY A 502 -28.24 -6.69 -5.32
CA GLY A 502 -27.68 -7.48 -6.41
C GLY A 502 -28.08 -6.90 -7.77
N SER A 503 -27.53 -7.44 -8.86
CA SER A 503 -27.76 -6.97 -10.24
C SER A 503 -29.24 -6.90 -10.67
N ASN A 504 -30.14 -7.63 -10.01
CA ASN A 504 -31.58 -7.68 -10.29
C ASN A 504 -32.43 -6.77 -9.40
N SER A 505 -31.81 -5.96 -8.54
CA SER A 505 -32.54 -5.11 -7.61
C SER A 505 -33.30 -4.03 -8.34
N LYS A 506 -34.49 -3.69 -7.85
CA LYS A 506 -35.28 -2.59 -8.39
C LYS A 506 -35.09 -1.34 -7.55
N GLY A 507 -35.03 -0.18 -8.20
CA GLY A 507 -34.84 1.09 -7.52
C GLY A 507 -34.99 2.29 -8.45
N THR A 508 -34.76 3.47 -7.88
CA THR A 508 -34.74 4.75 -8.58
C THR A 508 -33.52 5.53 -8.15
N VAL A 509 -32.86 6.16 -9.12
CA VAL A 509 -31.72 7.06 -8.90
C VAL A 509 -32.05 8.41 -9.54
N LEU A 510 -31.78 9.47 -8.78
CA LEU A 510 -31.74 10.83 -9.28
C LEU A 510 -30.28 11.24 -9.42
N GLU A 511 -29.84 11.63 -10.61
CA GLU A 511 -28.48 12.17 -10.81
C GLU A 511 -28.55 13.61 -11.33
N TRP A 512 -27.57 14.40 -10.92
CA TRP A 512 -27.37 15.74 -11.45
C TRP A 512 -25.88 16.01 -11.63
N GLN A 513 -25.48 16.17 -12.88
CA GLN A 513 -24.13 16.51 -13.27
C GLN A 513 -24.07 18.01 -13.59
N LEU A 514 -23.13 18.71 -12.97
CA LEU A 514 -22.85 20.12 -13.15
C LEU A 514 -21.39 20.30 -13.59
N THR A 515 -21.20 20.78 -14.82
CA THR A 515 -19.89 21.07 -15.41
C THR A 515 -19.81 22.55 -15.77
N SER A 516 -18.80 23.24 -15.25
CA SER A 516 -18.57 24.66 -15.57
C SER A 516 -18.07 24.83 -17.01
N GLY A 517 -18.54 25.88 -17.69
CA GLY A 517 -18.14 26.21 -19.07
C GLY A 517 -17.28 27.48 -19.18
N ASN A 518 -16.59 27.65 -20.30
CA ASN A 518 -15.80 28.87 -20.55
C ASN A 518 -16.66 29.98 -21.17
N GLU A 519 -16.65 31.18 -20.58
CA GLU A 519 -17.41 32.32 -21.11
C GLU A 519 -16.97 32.75 -22.52
N ALA A 520 -15.72 32.48 -22.90
CA ALA A 520 -15.22 32.75 -24.25
C ALA A 520 -16.00 32.00 -25.34
N ASP A 521 -16.63 30.88 -24.97
CA ASP A 521 -17.38 30.03 -25.89
C ASP A 521 -18.89 30.30 -25.91
N TYR A 522 -19.41 31.26 -25.12
CA TYR A 522 -20.87 31.50 -25.00
C TYR A 522 -21.63 31.68 -26.31
N ASN A 523 -20.97 32.28 -27.30
CA ASN A 523 -21.60 32.68 -28.56
C ASN A 523 -21.07 31.86 -29.75
N ASN A 524 -20.26 30.82 -29.49
CA ASN A 524 -19.83 29.87 -30.51
C ASN A 524 -20.48 28.50 -30.25
N ASN A 525 -20.41 27.60 -31.23
CA ASN A 525 -20.95 26.24 -31.09
C ASN A 525 -20.06 25.32 -30.22
N ASN A 526 -19.13 25.88 -29.43
CA ASN A 526 -18.20 25.14 -28.59
C ASN A 526 -18.47 25.29 -27.08
N TYR A 527 -19.51 26.03 -26.66
CA TYR A 527 -19.84 26.11 -25.24
C TYR A 527 -20.13 24.73 -24.68
N SER A 528 -19.35 24.32 -23.69
CA SER A 528 -19.34 22.95 -23.15
C SER A 528 -19.73 22.89 -21.67
N GLY A 529 -20.17 24.00 -21.09
CA GLY A 529 -20.77 24.01 -19.75
C GLY A 529 -22.14 23.33 -19.79
N GLU A 530 -22.39 22.43 -18.85
CA GLU A 530 -23.56 21.55 -18.89
C GLU A 530 -24.11 21.27 -17.49
N ALA A 531 -25.43 21.25 -17.38
CA ALA A 531 -26.19 20.73 -16.26
C ALA A 531 -27.10 19.60 -16.76
N GLU A 532 -26.66 18.35 -16.65
CA GLU A 532 -27.44 17.17 -17.04
C GLU A 532 -28.12 16.58 -15.80
N THR A 533 -29.45 16.53 -15.82
CA THR A 533 -30.27 15.93 -14.76
C THR A 533 -30.89 14.64 -15.26
N ILE A 534 -30.83 13.57 -14.48
CA ILE A 534 -31.29 12.23 -14.86
C ILE A 534 -32.19 11.64 -13.78
N ILE A 535 -33.32 11.06 -14.18
CA ILE A 535 -34.10 10.09 -13.40
C ILE A 535 -33.96 8.75 -14.08
N ASN A 536 -33.38 7.77 -13.38
CA ASN A 536 -33.32 6.39 -13.84
C ASN A 536 -34.10 5.50 -12.88
N SER A 537 -35.09 4.77 -13.37
CA SER A 537 -35.90 3.87 -12.56
C SER A 537 -36.06 2.51 -13.24
N THR A 538 -36.07 1.46 -12.43
CA THR A 538 -36.40 0.10 -12.83
C THR A 538 -37.71 -0.38 -12.18
N ILE A 539 -38.47 0.53 -11.58
CA ILE A 539 -39.74 0.26 -10.91
C ILE A 539 -40.85 0.18 -11.97
N ALA A 540 -41.70 -0.84 -11.81
CA ALA A 540 -42.81 -1.08 -12.72
C ALA A 540 -43.70 0.17 -12.90
N GLY A 541 -43.90 0.59 -14.15
CA GLY A 541 -44.67 1.77 -14.52
C GLY A 541 -43.87 3.08 -14.62
N TYR A 542 -42.59 3.08 -14.20
CA TYR A 542 -41.67 4.22 -14.19
C TYR A 542 -40.36 3.92 -14.93
N GLU A 543 -40.27 2.80 -15.64
CA GLU A 543 -39.01 2.28 -16.16
C GLU A 543 -38.36 3.18 -17.22
N GLY A 544 -37.05 3.36 -17.07
CA GLY A 544 -36.20 3.97 -18.07
C GLY A 544 -35.35 5.11 -17.52
N LYS A 545 -34.50 5.62 -18.40
CA LYS A 545 -33.67 6.79 -18.18
C LYS A 545 -34.31 8.00 -18.83
N TYR A 546 -34.63 8.98 -18.00
CA TYR A 546 -35.22 10.26 -18.39
C TYR A 546 -34.25 11.37 -18.03
N TYR A 547 -34.04 12.35 -18.91
CA TYR A 547 -33.05 13.39 -18.69
C TYR A 547 -33.50 14.76 -19.19
N ALA A 548 -32.85 15.79 -18.67
CA ALA A 548 -32.88 17.15 -19.20
C ALA A 548 -31.47 17.73 -19.17
N VAL A 549 -31.15 18.54 -20.17
CA VAL A 549 -29.85 19.22 -20.29
C VAL A 549 -30.09 20.71 -20.31
N TYR A 550 -29.35 21.43 -19.47
CA TYR A 550 -29.30 22.88 -19.42
C TYR A 550 -27.85 23.33 -19.63
N ALA A 551 -27.63 24.43 -20.35
CA ALA A 551 -26.30 25.01 -20.53
C ALA A 551 -26.12 26.18 -19.54
N PRO A 552 -25.54 25.95 -18.34
CA PRO A 552 -25.48 26.96 -17.29
C PRO A 552 -24.55 28.11 -17.67
N LYS A 553 -25.06 29.35 -17.70
CA LYS A 553 -24.26 30.59 -17.83
C LYS A 553 -23.94 31.22 -16.47
N GLU A 554 -24.39 30.55 -15.42
CA GLU A 554 -24.23 30.90 -14.02
C GLU A 554 -22.98 30.25 -13.40
N PHE A 555 -22.43 29.20 -14.03
CA PHE A 555 -21.26 28.45 -13.55
C PHE A 555 -20.18 28.35 -14.62
N THR A 556 -19.17 29.23 -14.54
CA THR A 556 -18.15 29.42 -15.58
C THR A 556 -16.76 29.69 -15.01
N ASN A 557 -15.76 29.85 -15.89
CA ASN A 557 -14.41 30.23 -15.50
C ASN A 557 -14.31 31.59 -14.80
N LYS A 558 -15.30 32.49 -14.99
CA LYS A 558 -15.38 33.77 -14.25
C LYS A 558 -16.40 33.76 -13.12
N LYS A 559 -17.41 32.87 -13.21
CA LYS A 559 -18.42 32.65 -12.19
C LYS A 559 -18.21 31.26 -11.58
N THR A 560 -17.17 31.16 -10.77
CA THR A 560 -16.64 29.87 -10.29
C THR A 560 -17.41 29.28 -9.11
N ASN A 561 -18.60 29.81 -8.79
CA ASN A 561 -19.42 29.34 -7.68
C ASN A 561 -20.91 29.54 -7.98
N ILE A 562 -21.72 28.57 -7.55
CA ILE A 562 -23.18 28.61 -7.60
C ILE A 562 -23.78 28.02 -6.32
N HIS A 563 -25.00 28.46 -6.03
CA HIS A 563 -25.90 27.79 -5.09
C HIS A 563 -26.80 26.83 -5.87
N ALA A 564 -26.88 25.59 -5.44
CA ALA A 564 -27.59 24.51 -6.11
C ALA A 564 -28.67 23.94 -5.19
N ALA A 565 -29.85 23.63 -5.73
CA ALA A 565 -30.90 22.97 -4.96
C ALA A 565 -31.63 21.88 -5.75
N VAL A 566 -31.96 20.79 -5.06
CA VAL A 566 -32.80 19.69 -5.55
C VAL A 566 -34.03 19.61 -4.67
N LYS A 567 -35.21 19.78 -5.27
CA LYS A 567 -36.50 19.69 -4.58
C LYS A 567 -37.26 18.48 -5.06
N VAL A 568 -37.62 17.60 -4.13
CA VAL A 568 -38.55 16.49 -4.36
C VAL A 568 -39.84 16.80 -3.62
N LYS A 569 -40.93 16.92 -4.38
CA LYS A 569 -42.25 17.18 -3.83
C LYS A 569 -43.32 16.41 -4.60
N ASP A 570 -44.08 15.57 -3.91
CA ASP A 570 -45.21 14.81 -4.46
C ASP A 570 -44.82 14.03 -5.73
N GLY A 571 -43.65 13.37 -5.70
CA GLY A 571 -43.09 12.62 -6.82
C GLY A 571 -42.45 13.47 -7.94
N ARG A 572 -42.49 14.81 -7.88
CA ARG A 572 -41.81 15.70 -8.82
C ARG A 572 -40.41 16.06 -8.32
N ALA A 573 -39.39 15.87 -9.16
CA ALA A 573 -38.04 16.41 -8.94
C ALA A 573 -37.86 17.72 -9.70
N SER A 574 -37.33 18.75 -9.05
CA SER A 574 -37.00 20.05 -9.67
C SER A 574 -35.61 20.51 -9.23
N PHE A 575 -34.87 21.14 -10.13
CA PHE A 575 -33.46 21.47 -9.97
C PHE A 575 -33.25 22.97 -10.16
N PHE A 576 -32.46 23.58 -9.28
CA PHE A 576 -32.30 25.03 -9.23
C PHE A 576 -30.84 25.43 -9.19
N ILE A 577 -30.47 26.44 -9.97
CA ILE A 577 -29.18 27.12 -9.87
C ILE A 577 -29.45 28.58 -9.50
N ASN A 578 -28.86 29.05 -8.41
CA ASN A 578 -29.04 30.40 -7.86
C ASN A 578 -30.52 30.80 -7.74
N GLY A 579 -31.36 29.85 -7.27
CA GLY A 579 -32.80 30.04 -7.09
C GLY A 579 -33.66 29.93 -8.36
N LYS A 580 -33.04 29.82 -9.55
CA LYS A 580 -33.75 29.66 -10.83
C LYS A 580 -33.96 28.18 -11.14
N GLU A 581 -35.21 27.76 -11.40
CA GLU A 581 -35.53 26.41 -11.87
C GLU A 581 -34.92 26.20 -13.27
N ILE A 582 -33.99 25.24 -13.39
CA ILE A 582 -33.34 24.89 -14.65
C ILE A 582 -33.93 23.64 -15.30
N ALA A 583 -34.53 22.76 -14.49
CA ALA A 583 -35.10 21.50 -14.95
C ALA A 583 -36.15 21.00 -13.95
N ALA A 584 -37.18 20.33 -14.47
CA ALA A 584 -38.19 19.65 -13.67
C ALA A 584 -38.62 18.35 -14.37
N SER A 585 -38.91 17.31 -13.58
CA SER A 585 -39.10 15.95 -14.09
C SER A 585 -40.19 15.84 -15.16
N ASN A 586 -41.23 16.68 -15.11
CA ASN A 586 -42.30 16.71 -16.12
C ASN A 586 -41.81 17.13 -17.53
N ASN A 587 -40.64 17.75 -17.62
CA ASN A 587 -40.04 18.22 -18.89
C ASN A 587 -38.90 17.30 -19.36
N PHE A 588 -38.68 16.17 -18.70
CA PHE A 588 -37.58 15.27 -19.05
C PHE A 588 -37.93 14.44 -20.28
N LYS A 589 -36.94 14.25 -21.15
CA LYS A 589 -37.02 13.40 -22.34
C LYS A 589 -36.53 12.00 -22.00
N LYS A 590 -37.10 10.97 -22.63
CA LYS A 590 -36.60 9.60 -22.50
C LYS A 590 -35.55 9.32 -23.57
N ASP A 591 -34.51 8.57 -23.21
CA ASP A 591 -33.57 8.03 -24.18
C ASP A 591 -34.34 7.23 -25.26
N TYR A 592 -34.11 7.59 -26.53
CA TYR A 592 -34.68 6.94 -27.72
C TYR A 592 -36.23 6.97 -27.84
N CYS A 593 -36.93 7.87 -27.12
CA CYS A 593 -38.37 8.05 -27.26
C CYS A 593 -38.78 9.52 -27.00
N ASN A 594 -39.08 10.25 -28.08
CA ASN A 594 -39.43 11.67 -28.01
C ASN A 594 -40.80 11.94 -27.37
N ASP A 595 -41.73 10.99 -27.44
CA ASP A 595 -43.11 11.14 -26.92
C ASP A 595 -43.31 10.55 -25.51
N CYS A 596 -42.27 9.95 -24.94
CA CYS A 596 -42.34 9.33 -23.62
C CYS A 596 -42.25 10.39 -22.52
N ILE A 597 -43.35 10.58 -21.79
CA ILE A 597 -43.42 11.51 -20.66
C ILE A 597 -42.81 10.86 -19.41
N CYS A 598 -41.90 11.57 -18.75
CA CYS A 598 -41.41 11.17 -17.43
C CYS A 598 -42.52 11.36 -16.39
N LYS A 599 -42.88 10.28 -15.70
CA LYS A 599 -43.91 10.30 -14.64
C LYS A 599 -43.38 10.79 -13.28
N GLY A 600 -42.13 11.23 -13.23
CA GLY A 600 -41.44 11.61 -12.00
C GLY A 600 -40.87 10.42 -11.24
N ILE A 601 -40.79 10.58 -9.93
CA ILE A 601 -40.29 9.61 -8.97
C ILE A 601 -41.46 8.72 -8.51
N PRO A 602 -41.31 7.38 -8.46
CA PRO A 602 -42.37 6.49 -7.98
C PRO A 602 -42.85 6.85 -6.56
N PRO A 603 -44.15 6.71 -6.25
CA PRO A 603 -44.67 6.93 -4.89
C PRO A 603 -43.95 6.06 -3.86
N ASN A 604 -43.79 6.57 -2.64
CA ASN A 604 -43.06 5.90 -1.56
C ASN A 604 -41.58 5.62 -1.87
N THR A 605 -40.98 6.28 -2.87
CA THR A 605 -39.53 6.19 -3.08
C THR A 605 -38.82 6.84 -1.92
N VAL A 606 -37.91 6.09 -1.31
CA VAL A 606 -37.14 6.55 -0.16
C VAL A 606 -35.66 6.54 -0.52
N PHE A 607 -35.08 7.72 -0.72
CA PHE A 607 -33.65 7.87 -0.99
C PHE A 607 -32.84 7.63 0.30
N ARG A 608 -31.89 6.71 0.23
CA ARG A 608 -31.10 6.24 1.39
C ARG A 608 -29.66 6.72 1.35
N LYS A 609 -29.20 7.17 0.19
CA LYS A 609 -27.83 7.62 -0.04
C LYS A 609 -27.81 8.92 -0.83
N ILE A 610 -26.91 9.80 -0.42
CA ILE A 610 -26.46 10.99 -1.15
C ILE A 610 -24.98 10.74 -1.48
N SER A 611 -24.55 11.05 -2.69
CA SER A 611 -23.12 11.07 -3.03
C SER A 611 -22.79 12.24 -3.95
N PHE A 612 -21.60 12.81 -3.72
CA PHE A 612 -20.96 13.80 -4.58
C PHE A 612 -19.73 13.17 -5.21
N LEU A 613 -19.55 13.34 -6.51
CA LEU A 613 -18.41 12.82 -7.26
C LEU A 613 -17.77 13.95 -8.03
N ASN A 614 -16.46 14.13 -7.89
CA ASN A 614 -15.70 14.92 -8.85
C ASN A 614 -15.59 14.11 -10.15
N ASN A 615 -16.32 14.52 -11.18
CA ASN A 615 -16.37 13.85 -12.48
C ASN A 615 -15.69 14.67 -13.58
N THR A 616 -14.79 15.58 -13.21
CA THR A 616 -14.01 16.41 -14.14
C THR A 616 -13.29 15.53 -15.18
N GLN A 617 -13.65 15.71 -16.47
CA GLN A 617 -13.19 14.84 -17.56
C GLN A 617 -11.94 15.37 -18.29
N HIS A 618 -11.57 16.63 -18.11
CA HIS A 618 -10.46 17.24 -18.84
C HIS A 618 -9.18 17.27 -18.02
N ARG A 619 -8.16 16.55 -18.52
CA ARG A 619 -6.77 16.81 -18.19
C ARG A 619 -6.29 18.03 -18.94
N SER A 620 -5.89 19.06 -18.20
CA SER A 620 -5.20 20.21 -18.76
C SER A 620 -3.87 19.78 -19.41
N VAL A 621 -3.30 20.62 -20.29
CA VAL A 621 -2.05 20.34 -21.00
C VAL A 621 -0.86 20.21 -20.04
N ASP A 622 -0.93 20.84 -18.87
CA ASP A 622 0.03 20.75 -17.75
C ASP A 622 -0.32 19.65 -16.73
N GLY A 623 -1.36 18.86 -16.97
CA GLY A 623 -1.72 17.68 -16.18
C GLY A 623 -2.40 17.96 -14.84
N LYS A 624 -2.97 19.15 -14.63
CA LYS A 624 -3.67 19.56 -13.41
C LYS A 624 -5.14 19.86 -13.69
N ASP A 625 -6.01 18.96 -13.27
CA ASP A 625 -7.45 19.14 -13.37
C ASP A 625 -7.90 20.26 -12.41
N PRO A 626 -8.83 21.15 -12.83
CA PRO A 626 -9.39 22.16 -11.93
C PRO A 626 -10.09 21.45 -10.77
N ASN A 627 -9.85 21.92 -9.55
CA ASN A 627 -10.49 21.34 -8.38
C ASN A 627 -11.98 21.69 -8.35
N VAL A 628 -12.72 20.88 -7.61
CA VAL A 628 -14.17 21.00 -7.40
C VAL A 628 -14.42 20.98 -5.91
N TYR A 629 -15.29 21.88 -5.46
CA TYR A 629 -15.55 22.08 -4.05
C TYR A 629 -17.05 22.10 -3.76
N ILE A 630 -17.44 21.59 -2.59
CA ILE A 630 -18.81 21.69 -2.07
C ILE A 630 -18.82 22.31 -0.66
N SER A 631 -19.90 23.00 -0.30
CA SER A 631 -20.14 23.54 1.05
C SER A 631 -21.64 23.67 1.35
N ASN A 632 -21.98 24.00 2.60
CA ASN A 632 -23.33 24.36 3.05
C ASN A 632 -24.44 23.38 2.64
N LEU A 633 -24.26 22.09 2.91
CA LEU A 633 -25.30 21.06 2.65
C LEU A 633 -26.40 21.06 3.72
#